data_AF-A0A535XZR3-F1
#
_entry.id   AF-A0A535XZR3-F1
#
_cell.length_a   1.000
_cell.length_b   1.000
_cell.length_c   1.000
_cell.angle_alpha   90.00
_cell.angle_beta   90.00
_cell.angle_gamma   90.00
#
_symmetry.space_group_name_H-M   'P 1'
#
loop_
_entity.id
_entity.type
_entity.pdbx_description
1 polymer ?
#
loop_
_entity_poly.entity_id
_entity_poly.type
_entity_poly.pdbx_seq_one_letter_code
_entity_poly.pdbx_strand_id
1 'polypeptide(L)'
;LATADATGVPHVVPICFALIGQTLYVAIDEKPKRGDFRRLRRLRNIAENPRVAVVADHYEPDWTKLGFVLAHGSARILSEGDDEHARAVAALRDKYP
;
A
#
# COMPACT_ATOMS: atom_id res chain seq x y z
N LEU A 1 -0.86 5.20 2.20
CA LEU A 1 -0.60 4.03 3.06
C LEU A 1 0.09 4.47 4.34
N ALA A 2 -0.60 4.32 5.46
CA ALA A 2 -0.05 4.50 6.79
C ALA A 2 0.41 3.15 7.34
N THR A 3 1.67 3.10 7.78
CA THR A 3 2.24 1.98 8.53
C THR A 3 2.91 2.51 9.79
N ALA A 4 3.19 1.66 10.76
CA ALA A 4 3.96 2.01 11.94
C ALA A 4 4.86 0.84 12.34
N ASP A 5 5.96 1.11 13.03
CA ASP A 5 6.76 0.07 13.67
C ASP A 5 6.06 -0.45 14.94
N ALA A 6 6.73 -1.35 15.67
CA ALA A 6 6.21 -1.89 16.94
C ALA A 6 6.02 -0.82 18.04
N THR A 7 6.72 0.33 17.94
CA THR A 7 6.58 1.46 18.87
C THR A 7 5.43 2.40 18.51
N GLY A 8 4.79 2.18 17.35
CA GLY A 8 3.62 2.93 16.91
C GLY A 8 3.95 4.24 16.21
N VAL A 9 5.21 4.48 15.81
CA VAL A 9 5.58 5.72 15.10
C VAL A 9 4.96 5.74 13.70
N PRO A 10 4.07 6.71 13.38
CA PRO A 10 3.37 6.73 12.11
C PRO A 10 4.32 7.06 10.95
N HIS A 11 4.13 6.36 9.84
CA HIS A 11 4.85 6.57 8.60
C HIS A 11 3.89 6.46 7.41
N VAL A 12 3.71 7.56 6.69
CA VAL A 12 2.71 7.67 5.62
C VAL A 12 3.40 7.92 4.29
N VAL A 13 3.05 7.14 3.28
CA VAL A 13 3.52 7.31 1.90
C VAL A 13 2.37 7.22 0.91
N PRO A 14 2.40 7.98 -0.21
CA PRO A 14 1.47 7.79 -1.31
C PRO A 14 1.73 6.45 -1.99
N ILE A 15 0.68 5.87 -2.57
CA ILE A 15 0.71 4.55 -3.21
C ILE A 15 -0.18 4.52 -4.45
N CYS A 16 0.26 3.79 -5.47
CA CYS A 16 -0.65 3.21 -6.45
C CYS A 16 -1.22 1.90 -5.89
N PHE A 17 -2.47 1.59 -6.22
CA PHE A 17 -3.12 0.39 -5.69
C PHE A 17 -4.14 -0.21 -6.66
N ALA A 18 -4.34 -1.52 -6.58
CA ALA A 18 -5.46 -2.22 -7.20
C ALA A 18 -6.34 -2.85 -6.10
N LEU A 19 -7.64 -2.95 -6.34
CA LEU A 19 -8.58 -3.63 -5.44
C LEU A 19 -9.12 -4.85 -6.17
N ILE A 20 -8.91 -6.05 -5.61
CA ILE A 20 -9.49 -7.30 -6.12
C ILE A 20 -10.35 -7.89 -5.01
N GLY A 21 -11.66 -7.95 -5.22
CA GLY A 21 -12.61 -8.27 -4.16
C GLY A 21 -12.49 -7.28 -3.00
N GLN A 22 -12.09 -7.78 -1.82
CA GLN A 22 -11.89 -6.96 -0.61
C GLN A 22 -10.40 -6.72 -0.28
N THR A 23 -9.49 -7.11 -1.17
CA THR A 23 -8.04 -7.02 -0.93
C THR A 23 -7.42 -5.90 -1.75
N LEU A 24 -6.74 -4.99 -1.05
CA LEU A 24 -5.94 -3.92 -1.65
C LEU A 24 -4.50 -4.40 -1.91
N TYR A 25 -4.06 -4.31 -3.16
CA TYR A 25 -2.71 -4.63 -3.58
C TYR A 25 -1.93 -3.36 -3.89
N VAL A 26 -0.68 -3.30 -3.43
CA VAL A 26 0.21 -2.17 -3.59
C VAL A 26 1.56 -2.69 -4.08
N ALA A 27 2.03 -2.18 -5.22
CA ALA A 27 3.36 -2.52 -5.71
C ALA A 27 4.46 -1.82 -4.91
N ILE A 28 5.54 -2.56 -4.71
CA ILE A 28 6.82 -2.02 -4.24
C ILE A 28 7.75 -1.97 -5.45
N ASP A 29 7.83 -0.82 -6.10
CA ASP A 29 8.67 -0.63 -7.30
C ASP A 29 10.12 -1.11 -7.06
N GLU A 30 10.67 -1.87 -7.99
CA GLU A 30 12.04 -2.41 -7.97
C GLU A 30 13.09 -1.42 -8.47
N LYS A 31 12.75 -0.14 -8.70
CA LYS A 31 13.73 0.93 -8.98
C LYS A 31 14.99 0.72 -8.14
N PRO A 32 16.20 0.85 -8.72
CA PRO A 32 17.46 0.53 -8.05
C PRO A 32 17.66 1.44 -6.84
N LYS A 33 17.06 1.02 -5.73
CA LYS A 33 17.28 1.54 -4.40
C LYS A 33 18.64 0.99 -4.05
N ARG A 34 19.61 1.86 -3.77
CA ARG A 34 20.92 1.42 -3.30
C ARG A 34 20.70 0.62 -2.00
N GLY A 35 20.64 -0.71 -2.08
CA GLY A 35 20.40 -1.63 -0.96
C GLY A 35 19.21 -2.58 -1.14
N ASP A 36 19.09 -3.54 -0.22
CA ASP A 36 18.00 -4.51 -0.16
C ASP A 36 16.64 -3.81 0.03
N PHE A 37 15.68 -4.06 -0.88
CA PHE A 37 14.33 -3.48 -0.82
C PHE A 37 13.62 -3.76 0.51
N ARG A 38 13.98 -4.86 1.21
CA ARG A 38 13.49 -5.18 2.57
C ARG A 38 13.89 -4.14 3.61
N ARG A 39 14.88 -3.28 3.31
CA ARG A 39 15.30 -2.17 4.18
C ARG A 39 14.35 -0.97 4.13
N LEU A 40 13.42 -0.93 3.17
CA LEU A 40 12.41 0.13 3.12
C LEU A 40 11.62 0.17 4.41
N ARG A 41 11.56 1.36 5.03
CA ARG A 41 10.88 1.56 6.32
C ARG A 41 9.46 0.98 6.34
N ARG A 42 8.69 1.16 5.26
CA ARG A 42 7.33 0.61 5.18
C ARG A 42 7.27 -0.92 5.27
N LEU A 43 8.23 -1.64 4.69
CA LEU A 43 8.24 -3.11 4.73
C LEU A 43 8.64 -3.62 6.10
N ARG A 44 9.62 -2.97 6.74
CA ARG A 44 9.98 -3.28 8.13
C ARG A 44 8.81 -3.01 9.08
N ASN A 45 8.16 -1.86 8.94
CA ASN A 45 6.96 -1.52 9.71
C ASN A 45 5.89 -2.62 9.55
N ILE A 46 5.56 -3.05 8.33
CA ILE A 46 4.57 -4.12 8.11
C ILE A 46 5.01 -5.45 8.71
N ALA A 47 6.30 -5.80 8.63
CA ALA A 47 6.83 -7.03 9.22
C ALA A 47 6.77 -7.03 10.75
N GLU A 48 6.99 -5.89 11.40
CA GLU A 48 6.91 -5.73 12.86
C GLU A 48 5.48 -5.51 13.36
N ASN A 49 4.65 -4.83 12.58
CA ASN A 49 3.28 -4.44 12.90
C ASN A 49 2.43 -4.43 11.62
N PRO A 50 1.61 -5.48 11.37
CA PRO A 50 0.88 -5.62 10.11
C PRO A 50 -0.34 -4.70 10.02
N ARG A 51 -0.70 -3.96 11.09
CA ARG A 51 -1.86 -3.05 11.07
C ARG A 51 -1.54 -1.82 10.21
N VAL A 52 -2.34 -1.64 9.16
CA VAL A 52 -2.19 -0.52 8.21
C VAL A 52 -3.51 0.20 7.99
N ALA A 53 -3.40 1.44 7.51
CA ALA A 53 -4.53 2.20 7.02
C ALA A 53 -4.27 2.76 5.61
N VAL A 54 -5.31 2.81 4.79
CA VAL A 54 -5.28 3.44 3.47
C VAL A 54 -6.45 4.42 3.41
N VAL A 55 -6.13 5.67 3.08
CA VAL A 55 -7.12 6.70 2.78
C VAL A 55 -7.05 7.03 1.30
N ALA A 56 -8.22 7.14 0.68
CA ALA A 56 -8.40 7.82 -0.60
C ALA A 56 -9.33 9.01 -0.33
N ASP A 57 -8.84 10.20 -0.59
CA ASP A 57 -9.57 11.44 -0.42
C ASP A 57 -9.91 12.08 -1.78
N HIS A 58 -11.00 12.84 -1.78
CA HIS A 58 -11.38 13.73 -2.87
C HIS A 58 -11.49 15.14 -2.28
N TYR A 59 -10.54 15.98 -2.70
CA TYR A 59 -10.54 17.39 -2.35
C TYR A 59 -11.13 18.22 -3.49
N GLU A 60 -12.00 19.16 -3.12
CA GLU A 60 -12.58 20.18 -3.99
C GLU A 60 -12.61 21.52 -3.24
N PRO A 61 -12.43 22.67 -3.92
CA PRO A 61 -12.60 23.98 -3.29
C PRO A 61 -14.02 24.20 -2.75
N ASP A 62 -15.03 23.61 -3.39
CA ASP A 62 -16.39 23.55 -2.87
C ASP A 62 -16.49 22.48 -1.77
N TRP A 63 -16.53 22.93 -0.51
CA TRP A 63 -16.46 22.04 0.65
C TRP A 63 -17.65 21.08 0.78
N THR A 64 -18.77 21.36 0.11
CA THR A 64 -19.92 20.44 0.09
C THR A 64 -19.63 19.16 -0.71
N LYS A 65 -18.57 19.15 -1.51
CA LYS A 65 -18.15 18.03 -2.37
C LYS A 65 -16.98 17.22 -1.81
N LEU A 66 -16.46 17.57 -0.63
CA LEU A 66 -15.38 16.81 0.00
C LEU A 66 -15.83 15.39 0.33
N GLY A 67 -14.92 14.44 0.18
CA GLY A 67 -15.17 13.04 0.53
C GLY A 67 -13.90 12.28 0.82
N PHE A 68 -14.02 11.20 1.60
CA PHE A 68 -12.93 10.26 1.77
C PHE A 68 -13.46 8.85 2.04
N VAL A 69 -12.63 7.85 1.75
CA VAL A 69 -12.80 6.48 2.19
C VAL A 69 -11.56 6.07 2.97
N LEU A 70 -11.76 5.57 4.19
CA LEU A 70 -10.70 5.05 5.06
C LEU A 70 -10.87 3.54 5.22
N ALA A 71 -9.86 2.79 4.81
CA ALA A 71 -9.79 1.35 5.01
C ALA A 71 -8.72 1.01 6.06
N HIS A 72 -9.09 0.20 7.04
CA HIS A 72 -8.16 -0.43 7.98
C HIS A 72 -8.01 -1.90 7.63
N GLY A 73 -6.80 -2.44 7.82
CA GLY A 73 -6.56 -3.85 7.55
C GLY A 73 -5.23 -4.36 8.09
N SER A 74 -4.98 -5.64 7.82
CA SER A 74 -3.72 -6.31 8.06
C SER A 74 -2.99 -6.48 6.73
N ALA A 75 -1.73 -6.03 6.64
CA ALA A 75 -0.90 -6.18 5.47
C ALA A 75 0.07 -7.35 5.62
N ARG A 76 0.35 -8.03 4.52
CA ARG A 76 1.45 -8.99 4.39
C ARG A 76 2.21 -8.76 3.10
N ILE A 77 3.45 -9.21 3.06
CA ILE A 77 4.32 -9.09 1.89
C ILE A 77 4.13 -10.34 1.02
N LEU A 78 3.83 -10.12 -0.26
CA LEU A 78 3.84 -11.18 -1.27
C LEU A 78 5.24 -11.32 -1.86
N SER A 79 5.71 -12.55 -2.01
CA SER A 79 6.97 -12.85 -2.68
C SER A 79 6.73 -13.11 -4.17
N GLU A 80 7.74 -12.86 -4.98
CA GLU A 80 7.74 -13.29 -6.38
C GLU A 80 7.54 -14.82 -6.48
N GLY A 81 6.86 -15.25 -7.54
CA GLY A 81 6.54 -16.66 -7.79
C GLY A 81 5.21 -17.14 -7.20
N ASP A 82 4.52 -16.33 -6.40
CA ASP A 82 3.15 -16.61 -5.94
C ASP A 82 2.12 -16.29 -7.05
N ASP A 83 1.14 -17.16 -7.30
CA ASP A 83 0.04 -16.93 -8.23
C ASP A 83 -0.78 -15.67 -7.86
N GLU A 84 -0.90 -15.37 -6.57
CA GLU A 84 -1.52 -14.13 -6.10
C GLU A 84 -0.69 -12.91 -6.47
N HIS A 85 0.65 -12.99 -6.36
CA HIS A 85 1.54 -11.92 -6.79
C HIS A 85 1.36 -11.62 -8.29
N ALA A 86 1.34 -12.67 -9.13
CA ALA A 86 1.14 -12.51 -10.57
C ALA A 86 -0.20 -11.82 -10.91
N ARG A 87 -1.30 -12.24 -10.25
CA ARG A 87 -2.63 -11.62 -10.42
C ARG A 87 -2.65 -10.17 -9.97
N ALA A 88 -2.02 -9.85 -8.84
CA ALA A 88 -1.94 -8.49 -8.32
C ALA A 88 -1.16 -7.56 -9.26
N VAL A 89 -0.02 -8.03 -9.79
CA VAL A 89 0.79 -7.28 -10.77
C VAL A 89 0.00 -7.01 -12.05
N ALA A 90 -0.74 -8.01 -12.56
CA ALA A 90 -1.59 -7.83 -13.73
C ALA A 90 -2.66 -6.76 -13.51
N ALA A 91 -3.38 -6.80 -12.38
CA ALA A 91 -4.40 -5.80 -12.04
C ALA A 91 -3.83 -4.39 -11.87
N LEU A 92 -2.61 -4.27 -11.32
CA LEU A 92 -1.93 -2.97 -11.20
C LEU A 92 -1.54 -2.41 -12.57
N ARG A 93 -1.05 -3.24 -13.49
CA ARG A 93 -0.72 -2.81 -14.87
C ARG A 93 -1.96 -2.41 -15.67
N ASP A 94 -3.07 -3.12 -15.49
CA ASP A 94 -4.34 -2.78 -16.13
C ASP A 94 -4.88 -1.41 -15.68
N LYS A 95 -4.81 -1.14 -14.37
CA LYS A 95 -5.26 0.14 -13.81
C LYS A 95 -4.32 1.32 -14.12
N TYR A 96 -3.03 1.05 -14.29
CA TYR A 96 -1.98 2.06 -14.51
C TYR A 96 -1.12 1.69 -15.74
N PRO A 97 -1.58 2.01 -16.96
CA PRO A 97 -0.88 1.71 -18.21
C PRO A 97 0.39 2.55 -18.43
#